data_AF-A0AAE3SEC7-F1
#
_entry.id   AF-A0AAE3SEC7-F1
#
_cell.length_a   1.000
_cell.length_b   1.000
_cell.length_c   1.000
_cell.angle_alpha   90.00
_cell.angle_beta   90.00
_cell.angle_gamma   90.00
#
_symmetry.space_group_name_H-M   'P 1'
#
loop_
_entity.id
_entity.type
_entity.pdbx_description
1 polymer ?
#
loop_
_entity_poly.entity_id
_entity_poly.type
_entity_poly.pdbx_seq_one_letter_code
_entity_poly.pdbx_strand_id
1 'polypeptide(L)'
;MEFKTIKYPGVKDEIKISEDGSLVEYNGTALHQSLIKSPKSRHGYYQVSIKGVVMYVHRLVALAFVPNPKPVSYKMVLHKNCVSTDNRYQNLEWGNQKALTQNRIKNGLAGAKSLEVRGSSTISYEDALKIAERLDNGELAKIIAKEFNVSEMSIVRIRKRYCKTKTKAIRYPKEIKMNILKLCEHHDPVQVAKITNIPYHTVWRWYTQSKR
;
A
#
# COMPACT_ATOMS: atom_id res chain seq x y z
N MET A 1 15.92 1.71 37.38
CA MET A 1 14.84 2.48 36.75
C MET A 1 15.45 3.75 36.21
N GLU A 2 15.72 3.78 34.91
CA GLU A 2 16.33 4.94 34.25
C GLU A 2 15.28 5.97 33.82
N PHE A 3 15.66 7.25 33.86
CA PHE A 3 14.84 8.37 33.44
C PHE A 3 15.56 9.19 32.37
N LYS A 4 14.80 9.70 31.40
CA LYS A 4 15.31 10.64 30.40
C LYS A 4 14.34 11.79 30.20
N THR A 5 14.88 12.96 29.86
CA THR A 5 14.09 14.13 29.49
C THR A 5 14.00 14.24 27.97
N ILE A 6 12.82 14.61 27.47
CA ILE A 6 12.57 14.82 26.05
C ILE A 6 11.77 16.08 25.81
N LYS A 7 11.99 16.73 24.67
CA LYS A 7 11.14 17.81 24.16
C LYS A 7 10.07 17.23 23.25
N TYR A 8 8.84 17.68 23.42
CA TYR A 8 7.71 17.24 22.60
C TYR A 8 7.06 18.43 21.88
N PRO A 9 6.77 18.33 20.56
CA PRO A 9 6.13 19.42 19.83
C PRO A 9 4.80 19.85 20.47
N GLY A 10 4.67 21.15 20.76
CA GLY A 10 3.47 21.72 21.41
C GLY A 10 3.53 21.76 22.93
N VAL A 11 4.57 21.21 23.56
CA VAL A 11 4.83 21.33 24.99
C VAL A 11 6.04 22.26 25.18
N LYS A 12 5.91 23.24 26.10
CA LYS A 12 6.95 24.27 26.30
C LYS A 12 8.21 23.70 26.97
N ASP A 13 8.01 22.92 28.02
CA ASP A 13 9.09 22.40 28.86
C ASP A 13 9.38 20.93 28.55
N GLU A 14 10.48 20.43 29.09
CA GLU A 14 10.87 19.03 28.93
C GLU A 14 9.98 18.10 29.74
N ILE A 15 9.72 16.93 29.17
CA ILE A 15 8.97 15.84 29.81
C ILE A 15 9.97 14.80 30.26
N LYS A 16 9.94 14.42 31.53
CA LYS A 16 10.77 13.35 32.08
C LYS A 16 9.97 12.06 32.08
N ILE A 17 10.56 10.99 31.55
CA ILE A 17 9.89 9.69 31.41
C ILE A 17 10.79 8.53 31.82
N SER A 18 10.21 7.52 32.47
CA SER A 18 10.89 6.28 32.83
C SER A 18 11.03 5.31 31.64
N GLU A 19 12.04 4.44 31.70
CA GLU A 19 12.33 3.44 30.66
C GLU A 19 11.19 2.45 30.37
N ASP A 20 10.30 2.24 31.35
CA ASP A 20 9.14 1.35 31.29
C ASP A 20 7.81 2.09 30.99
N GLY A 21 7.84 3.42 31.00
CA GLY A 21 6.66 4.28 30.84
C GLY A 21 5.73 4.30 32.06
N SER A 22 6.12 3.76 33.22
CA SER A 22 5.30 3.80 34.44
C SER A 22 5.19 5.20 35.06
N LEU A 23 6.20 6.06 34.85
CA LEU A 23 6.20 7.43 35.35
C LEU A 23 6.45 8.42 34.22
N VAL A 24 5.60 9.44 34.14
CA VAL A 24 5.78 10.60 33.26
C VAL A 24 5.62 11.85 34.12
N GLU A 25 6.66 12.68 34.16
CA GLU A 25 6.69 13.92 34.94
C GLU A 25 6.79 15.13 34.01
N TYR A 26 6.09 16.20 34.39
CA TYR A 26 6.18 17.50 33.73
C TYR A 26 6.23 18.59 34.80
N ASN A 27 7.23 19.49 34.71
CA ASN A 27 7.47 20.56 35.69
C ASN A 27 7.51 20.07 37.15
N GLY A 28 8.17 18.92 37.37
CA GLY A 28 8.32 18.32 38.71
C GLY A 28 7.08 17.62 39.26
N THR A 29 5.99 17.55 38.49
CA THR A 29 4.75 16.86 38.90
C THR A 29 4.52 15.60 38.07
N ALA A 30 4.21 14.49 38.72
CA ALA A 30 3.82 13.25 38.05
C ALA A 30 2.44 13.41 37.39
N LEU A 31 2.36 13.03 36.11
CA LEU A 31 1.15 13.12 35.32
C LEU A 31 0.29 11.86 35.48
N HIS A 32 -1.03 12.06 35.56
CA HIS A 32 -1.98 10.96 35.53
C HIS A 32 -2.00 10.32 34.13
N GLN A 33 -1.83 8.99 34.07
CA GLN A 33 -1.92 8.22 32.84
C GLN A 33 -3.34 7.66 32.63
N SER A 34 -4.00 8.08 31.56
CA SER A 34 -5.32 7.57 31.20
C SER A 34 -5.19 6.40 30.22
N LEU A 35 -5.88 5.29 30.50
CA LEU A 35 -5.95 4.15 29.58
C LEU A 35 -7.13 4.33 28.61
N ILE A 36 -6.84 4.55 27.32
CA ILE A 36 -7.87 4.64 26.28
C ILE A 36 -8.02 3.30 25.57
N LYS A 37 -9.23 2.74 25.60
CA LYS A 37 -9.55 1.45 24.98
C LYS A 37 -10.84 1.54 24.18
N SER A 38 -10.79 1.14 22.91
CA SER A 38 -11.97 0.92 22.09
C SER A 38 -12.63 -0.41 22.47
N PRO A 39 -13.98 -0.53 22.45
CA PRO A 39 -14.68 -1.80 22.75
C PRO A 39 -14.22 -2.98 21.88
N LYS A 40 -13.82 -2.70 20.63
CA LYS A 40 -13.38 -3.73 19.67
C LYS A 40 -11.90 -4.14 19.84
N SER A 41 -11.14 -3.43 20.68
CA SER A 41 -9.71 -3.68 20.87
C SER A 41 -9.44 -4.57 22.08
N ARG A 42 -8.54 -5.54 21.93
CA ARG A 42 -8.10 -6.40 23.04
C ARG A 42 -7.37 -5.60 24.12
N HIS A 43 -6.53 -4.65 23.69
CA HIS A 43 -5.70 -3.81 24.55
C HIS A 43 -5.97 -2.31 24.30
N GLY A 44 -5.68 -1.47 25.30
CA GLY A 44 -5.76 0.00 25.18
C GLY A 44 -4.37 0.63 25.04
N TYR A 45 -4.34 1.95 24.94
CA TYR A 45 -3.10 2.74 24.97
C TYR A 45 -3.12 3.67 26.17
N TYR A 46 -2.02 3.69 26.92
CA TYR A 46 -1.79 4.71 27.94
C TYR A 46 -1.44 6.05 27.27
N GLN A 47 -2.08 7.11 27.74
CA GLN A 47 -1.83 8.47 27.31
C GLN A 47 -1.76 9.43 28.49
N VAL A 48 -1.05 10.54 28.29
CA VAL A 48 -1.01 11.68 29.20
C VAL A 48 -1.46 12.93 28.45
N SER A 49 -1.98 13.92 29.17
CA SER A 49 -2.38 15.20 28.60
C SER A 49 -1.67 16.32 29.32
N ILE A 50 -1.01 17.20 28.58
CA ILE A 50 -0.38 18.41 29.12
C ILE A 50 -0.97 19.61 28.37
N LYS A 51 -1.69 20.48 29.10
CA LYS A 51 -2.28 21.71 28.54
C LYS A 51 -3.07 21.48 27.24
N GLY A 52 -3.82 20.37 27.18
CA GLY A 52 -4.63 19.98 26.01
C GLY A 52 -3.88 19.19 24.93
N VAL A 53 -2.55 19.03 25.04
CA VAL A 53 -1.76 18.18 24.14
C VAL A 53 -1.77 16.76 24.66
N VAL A 54 -2.44 15.87 23.91
CA VAL A 54 -2.50 14.43 24.23
C VAL A 54 -1.30 13.71 23.63
N MET A 55 -0.63 12.92 24.45
CA MET A 55 0.57 12.16 24.08
C MET A 55 0.45 10.72 24.53
N TYR A 56 0.83 9.79 23.65
CA TYR A 56 0.86 8.37 24.00
C TYR A 56 2.17 7.99 24.69
N VAL A 57 2.07 7.25 25.79
CA VAL A 57 3.22 6.89 26.64
C VAL A 57 4.25 6.09 25.86
N HIS A 58 3.85 5.08 25.08
CA HIS A 58 4.78 4.31 24.24
C HIS A 58 5.59 5.17 23.26
N ARG A 59 5.02 6.28 22.74
CA ARG A 59 5.74 7.18 21.85
C ARG A 59 6.76 8.01 22.60
N LEU A 60 6.42 8.48 23.80
CA LEU A 60 7.34 9.21 24.67
C LEU A 60 8.53 8.31 25.07
N VAL A 61 8.26 7.06 25.47
CA VAL A 61 9.33 6.10 25.81
C VAL A 61 10.22 5.84 24.60
N ALA A 62 9.64 5.59 23.41
CA ALA A 62 10.42 5.34 22.21
C ALA A 62 11.27 6.55 21.78
N LEU A 63 10.77 7.78 21.93
CA LEU A 63 11.54 9.00 21.65
C LEU A 63 12.73 9.17 22.59
N ALA A 64 12.61 8.71 23.84
CA ALA A 64 13.65 8.85 24.86
C ALA A 64 14.70 7.72 24.81
N PHE A 65 14.26 6.47 24.62
CA PHE A 65 15.09 5.29 24.86
C PHE A 65 15.36 4.45 23.60
N VAL A 66 14.63 4.65 22.50
CA VAL A 66 14.73 3.80 21.30
C VAL A 66 15.24 4.63 20.11
N PRO A 67 16.53 4.49 19.72
CA PRO A 67 17.04 5.13 18.52
C PRO A 67 16.27 4.69 17.27
N ASN A 68 15.87 5.64 16.43
CA ASN A 68 15.19 5.32 15.18
C ASN A 68 16.23 5.01 14.08
N PRO A 69 16.32 3.77 13.58
CA PRO A 69 17.32 3.40 12.60
C PRO A 69 17.04 3.98 11.20
N LYS A 70 15.79 4.36 10.90
CA LYS A 70 15.40 4.92 9.59
C LYS A 70 14.40 6.06 9.77
N PRO A 71 14.83 7.24 10.24
CA PRO A 71 13.94 8.35 10.59
C PRO A 71 13.03 8.82 9.46
N VAL A 72 13.46 8.66 8.20
CA VAL A 72 12.67 9.03 7.01
C VAL A 72 11.53 8.05 6.76
N SER A 73 11.77 6.74 6.92
CA SER A 73 10.80 5.70 6.56
C SER A 73 10.00 5.17 7.74
N TYR A 74 10.54 5.22 8.96
CA TYR A 74 9.94 4.69 10.17
C TYR A 74 9.37 5.83 11.01
N LYS A 75 8.06 6.04 10.84
CA LYS A 75 7.32 7.12 11.50
C LYS A 75 6.41 6.62 12.64
N MET A 76 6.31 5.30 12.82
CA MET A 76 5.44 4.66 13.79
C MET A 76 6.27 3.94 14.86
N VAL A 77 5.74 3.88 16.08
CA VAL A 77 6.28 3.06 17.16
C VAL A 77 5.42 1.81 17.26
N LEU A 78 6.05 0.65 17.26
CA LEU A 78 5.41 -0.67 17.27
C LEU A 78 5.78 -1.41 18.55
N HIS A 79 4.84 -2.19 19.07
CA HIS A 79 5.07 -3.12 20.18
C HIS A 79 5.45 -4.49 19.61
N LYS A 80 6.64 -5.00 19.95
CA LYS A 80 7.18 -6.28 19.44
C LYS A 80 6.26 -7.45 19.79
N ASN A 81 5.82 -7.52 21.06
CA ASN A 81 4.88 -8.53 21.55
C ASN A 81 3.40 -8.26 21.21
N CYS A 82 3.11 -7.16 20.48
CA CYS A 82 1.76 -6.70 20.15
C CYS A 82 0.83 -6.41 21.35
N VAL A 83 1.38 -6.24 22.55
CA VAL A 83 0.64 -5.83 23.76
C VAL A 83 0.82 -4.33 23.93
N SER A 84 -0.20 -3.54 23.58
CA SER A 84 -0.10 -2.06 23.55
C SER A 84 -0.02 -1.39 24.93
N THR A 85 -0.23 -2.15 26.00
CA THR A 85 -0.05 -1.69 27.39
C THR A 85 1.37 -1.93 27.92
N ASP A 86 2.19 -2.74 27.24
CA ASP A 86 3.57 -3.02 27.64
C ASP A 86 4.53 -1.99 27.00
N ASN A 87 4.73 -0.88 27.70
CA ASN A 87 5.48 0.29 27.20
C ASN A 87 6.98 0.23 27.49
N ARG A 88 7.52 -0.91 27.95
CA ARG A 88 8.96 -1.07 28.17
C ARG A 88 9.76 -0.81 26.90
N TYR A 89 10.79 0.02 26.97
CA TYR A 89 11.56 0.39 25.78
C TYR A 89 12.10 -0.83 25.01
N GLN A 90 12.45 -1.93 25.70
CA GLN A 90 12.91 -3.16 25.06
C GLN A 90 11.84 -3.79 24.16
N ASN A 91 10.56 -3.59 24.49
CA ASN A 91 9.41 -4.06 23.74
C ASN A 91 8.99 -3.11 22.60
N LEU A 92 9.60 -1.94 22.49
CA LEU A 92 9.26 -0.94 21.47
C LEU A 92 10.27 -0.96 20.31
N GLU A 93 9.79 -0.65 19.12
CA GLU A 93 10.64 -0.45 17.94
C GLU A 93 10.03 0.58 16.98
N TRP A 94 10.88 1.24 16.20
CA TRP A 94 10.43 2.12 15.12
C TRP A 94 10.15 1.32 13.85
N GLY A 95 9.01 1.60 13.21
CA GLY A 95 8.61 0.93 11.98
C GLY A 95 7.65 1.76 11.13
N ASN A 96 7.05 1.09 10.16
CA ASN A 96 6.04 1.64 9.25
C ASN A 96 4.86 0.67 9.13
N GLN A 97 3.86 1.02 8.32
CA GLN A 97 2.66 0.21 8.14
C GLN A 97 2.96 -1.23 7.66
N LYS A 98 3.99 -1.41 6.83
CA LYS A 98 4.41 -2.73 6.35
C LYS A 98 4.98 -3.57 7.49
N ALA A 99 5.88 -3.00 8.28
CA ALA A 99 6.45 -3.66 9.46
C ALA A 99 5.38 -4.02 10.50
N LEU A 100 4.44 -3.11 10.78
CA LEU A 100 3.29 -3.38 11.64
C LEU A 100 2.49 -4.60 11.16
N THR A 101 2.17 -4.63 9.86
CA THR A 101 1.41 -5.73 9.27
C THR A 101 2.16 -7.05 9.39
N GLN A 102 3.46 -7.05 9.08
CA GLN A 102 4.32 -8.24 9.22
C GLN A 102 4.40 -8.72 10.67
N ASN A 103 4.57 -7.80 11.63
CA ASN A 103 4.62 -8.15 13.05
C ASN A 103 3.30 -8.76 13.52
N ARG A 104 2.16 -8.24 13.06
CA ARG A 104 0.83 -8.80 13.37
C ARG A 104 0.64 -10.21 12.81
N ILE A 105 1.10 -10.46 11.58
CA ILE A 105 1.08 -11.79 10.96
C ILE A 105 1.96 -12.74 11.77
N LYS A 106 3.19 -12.33 12.09
CA LYS A 106 4.15 -13.13 12.88
C LYS A 106 3.59 -13.54 14.25
N ASN A 107 2.84 -12.65 14.89
CA ASN A 107 2.19 -12.90 16.19
C ASN A 107 0.80 -13.55 16.07
N GLY A 108 0.36 -13.97 14.89
CA GLY A 108 -0.90 -14.69 14.70
C GLY A 108 -2.16 -13.88 15.03
N LEU A 109 -2.13 -12.55 14.95
CA LEU A 109 -3.27 -11.70 15.30
C LEU A 109 -4.38 -11.78 14.26
N ALA A 110 -5.62 -12.00 14.73
CA ALA A 110 -6.81 -12.11 13.89
C ALA A 110 -6.96 -10.91 12.92
N GLY A 111 -7.28 -11.21 11.66
CA GLY A 111 -7.44 -10.23 10.58
C GLY A 111 -6.15 -9.82 9.87
N ALA A 112 -4.98 -10.29 10.32
CA ALA A 112 -3.72 -10.15 9.60
C ALA A 112 -3.71 -11.13 8.41
N LYS A 113 -4.16 -10.67 7.23
CA LYS A 113 -4.08 -11.49 6.01
C LYS A 113 -2.61 -11.72 5.68
N SER A 114 -2.23 -12.97 5.41
CA SER A 114 -0.91 -13.27 4.81
C SER A 114 -0.74 -12.40 3.57
N LEU A 115 0.44 -11.80 3.40
CA LEU A 115 0.76 -11.05 2.19
C LEU A 115 0.71 -11.92 0.92
N GLU A 116 0.81 -13.25 1.10
CA GLU A 116 0.69 -14.26 0.05
C GLU A 116 -0.76 -14.42 -0.43
N VAL A 117 -1.74 -14.19 0.45
CA VAL A 117 -3.17 -14.32 0.13
C VAL A 117 -3.75 -12.94 -0.15
N ARG A 118 -3.86 -12.59 -1.43
CA ARG A 118 -4.41 -11.31 -1.86
C ARG A 118 -5.93 -11.28 -1.75
N GLY A 119 -6.43 -10.87 -0.58
CA GLY A 119 -7.85 -10.59 -0.39
C GLY A 119 -8.71 -11.84 -0.39
N SER A 120 -9.94 -11.74 -0.88
CA SER A 120 -10.86 -12.87 -1.11
C SER A 120 -10.73 -13.42 -2.54
N SER A 121 -9.55 -13.27 -3.16
CA SER A 121 -9.27 -13.77 -4.50
C SER A 121 -9.42 -15.29 -4.52
N THR A 122 -10.23 -15.81 -5.45
CA THR A 122 -10.32 -17.25 -5.71
C THR A 122 -9.02 -17.83 -6.27
N ILE A 123 -8.14 -16.99 -6.84
CA ILE A 123 -6.88 -17.38 -7.44
C ILE A 123 -5.74 -17.12 -6.46
N SER A 124 -4.94 -18.15 -6.18
CA SER A 124 -3.74 -18.05 -5.34
C SER A 124 -2.63 -17.25 -6.03
N TYR A 125 -1.61 -16.84 -5.27
CA TYR A 125 -0.46 -16.15 -5.87
C TYR A 125 0.30 -17.06 -6.86
N GLU A 126 0.48 -18.33 -6.51
CA GLU A 126 1.16 -19.32 -7.35
C GLU A 126 0.40 -19.57 -8.65
N ASP A 127 -0.93 -19.72 -8.57
CA ASP A 127 -1.77 -19.90 -9.75
C ASP A 127 -1.75 -18.65 -10.65
N ALA A 128 -1.71 -17.46 -10.06
CA ALA A 128 -1.58 -16.23 -10.86
C ALA A 128 -0.25 -16.18 -11.64
N LEU A 129 0.84 -16.72 -11.09
CA LEU A 129 2.11 -16.83 -11.79
C LEU A 129 2.06 -17.88 -12.92
N LYS A 130 1.48 -19.06 -12.66
CA LYS A 130 1.26 -20.11 -13.68
C LYS A 130 0.41 -19.59 -14.83
N ILE A 131 -0.70 -18.91 -14.51
CA ILE A 131 -1.57 -18.28 -15.51
C ILE A 131 -0.77 -17.27 -16.34
N ALA A 132 0.08 -16.45 -15.71
CA ALA A 132 0.87 -15.45 -16.42
C ALA A 132 1.87 -16.08 -17.41
N GLU A 133 2.54 -17.17 -17.00
CA GLU A 133 3.45 -17.93 -17.85
C GLU A 133 2.74 -18.55 -19.05
N ARG A 134 1.58 -19.19 -18.83
CA ARG A 134 0.73 -19.74 -19.90
C ARG A 134 0.29 -18.68 -20.90
N LEU A 135 -0.10 -17.51 -20.41
CA LEU A 135 -0.45 -16.37 -21.25
C LEU A 135 0.74 -15.83 -22.06
N ASP A 136 1.95 -15.79 -21.48
CA ASP A 136 3.18 -15.42 -22.18
C ASP A 136 3.54 -16.46 -23.26
N ASN A 137 3.20 -17.73 -23.05
CA ASN A 137 3.35 -18.82 -24.02
C ASN A 137 2.28 -18.84 -25.13
N GLY A 138 1.38 -17.85 -25.15
CA GLY A 138 0.39 -17.67 -26.22
C GLY A 138 -0.94 -18.38 -26.00
N GLU A 139 -1.17 -18.98 -24.83
CA GLU A 139 -2.48 -19.57 -24.52
C GLU A 139 -3.60 -18.51 -24.44
N LEU A 140 -4.78 -18.89 -24.90
CA LEU A 140 -5.94 -18.00 -24.93
C LEU A 140 -6.51 -17.78 -23.52
N ALA A 141 -6.64 -16.51 -23.13
CA ALA A 141 -7.22 -16.13 -21.84
C ALA A 141 -8.60 -16.75 -21.58
N LYS A 142 -9.40 -16.99 -22.63
CA LYS A 142 -10.71 -17.63 -22.55
C LYS A 142 -10.64 -19.09 -22.09
N ILE A 143 -9.63 -19.83 -22.52
CA ILE A 143 -9.42 -21.24 -22.14
C ILE A 143 -9.00 -21.30 -20.68
N ILE A 144 -7.99 -20.50 -20.32
CA ILE A 144 -7.48 -20.42 -18.95
C ILE A 144 -8.59 -19.95 -17.99
N ALA A 145 -9.41 -18.98 -18.39
CA ALA A 145 -10.55 -18.51 -17.60
C ALA A 145 -11.52 -19.64 -17.24
N LYS A 146 -11.85 -20.52 -18.21
CA LYS A 146 -12.72 -21.68 -17.97
C LYS A 146 -12.10 -22.71 -17.03
N GLU A 147 -10.82 -23.01 -17.23
CA GLU A 147 -10.09 -24.00 -16.43
C GLU A 147 -10.02 -23.58 -14.95
N PHE A 148 -9.74 -22.30 -14.69
CA PHE A 148 -9.69 -21.75 -13.34
C PHE A 148 -11.06 -21.28 -12.81
N ASN A 149 -12.15 -21.53 -13.55
CA ASN A 149 -13.51 -21.12 -13.22
C ASN A 149 -13.61 -19.63 -12.80
N VAL A 150 -12.99 -18.75 -13.58
CA VAL A 150 -12.90 -17.31 -13.29
C VAL A 150 -13.31 -16.49 -14.50
N SER A 151 -13.70 -15.23 -14.25
CA SER A 151 -13.99 -14.30 -15.35
C SER A 151 -12.76 -14.05 -16.22
N GLU A 152 -12.95 -13.82 -17.52
CA GLU A 152 -11.86 -13.39 -18.41
C GLU A 152 -11.19 -12.11 -17.92
N MET A 153 -11.93 -11.22 -17.23
CA MET A 153 -11.37 -10.03 -16.61
C MET A 153 -10.36 -10.33 -15.50
N SER A 154 -10.50 -11.43 -14.77
CA SER A 154 -9.50 -11.89 -13.80
C SER A 154 -8.18 -12.23 -14.50
N ILE A 155 -8.27 -12.95 -15.63
CA ILE A 155 -7.10 -13.31 -16.46
C ILE A 155 -6.46 -12.07 -17.09
N VAL A 156 -7.25 -11.10 -17.57
CA VAL A 156 -6.73 -9.83 -18.11
C VAL A 156 -5.99 -9.02 -17.05
N ARG A 157 -6.48 -9.00 -15.80
CA ARG A 157 -5.80 -8.34 -14.68
C ARG A 157 -4.48 -9.03 -14.33
N ILE A 158 -4.45 -10.37 -14.36
CA ILE A 158 -3.23 -11.16 -14.20
C ILE A 158 -2.23 -10.82 -15.31
N ARG A 159 -2.67 -10.82 -16.58
CA ARG A 159 -1.85 -10.46 -17.74
C ARG A 159 -1.15 -9.12 -17.57
N LYS A 160 -1.92 -8.07 -17.22
CA LYS A 160 -1.37 -6.72 -17.03
C LYS A 160 -0.30 -6.63 -15.94
N ARG A 161 -0.40 -7.49 -14.91
CA ARG A 161 0.41 -7.40 -13.70
C ARG A 161 1.63 -8.32 -13.71
N TYR A 162 1.49 -9.53 -14.23
CA TYR A 162 2.48 -10.60 -14.05
C TYR A 162 3.09 -11.12 -15.37
N CYS A 163 2.44 -10.95 -16.52
CA CYS A 163 3.05 -11.34 -17.80
C CYS A 163 4.27 -10.45 -18.10
N LYS A 164 5.32 -11.09 -18.60
CA LYS A 164 6.54 -10.42 -19.06
C LYS A 164 6.27 -9.69 -20.37
N THR A 165 5.46 -10.27 -21.26
CA THR A 165 5.05 -9.63 -22.51
C THR A 165 3.92 -8.63 -22.26
N LYS A 166 4.31 -7.38 -22.03
CA LYS A 166 3.34 -6.28 -22.00
C LYS A 166 2.92 -6.01 -23.45
N THR A 167 1.69 -6.36 -23.82
CA THR A 167 1.08 -5.91 -25.09
C THR A 167 1.11 -4.39 -25.12
N LYS A 168 2.07 -3.79 -25.83
CA LYS A 168 2.10 -2.35 -26.07
C LYS A 168 0.93 -2.04 -27.01
N ALA A 169 0.07 -1.10 -26.64
CA ALA A 169 -0.85 -0.52 -27.61
C ALA A 169 -0.02 0.01 -28.78
N ILE A 170 -0.36 -0.39 -30.02
CA ILE A 170 0.33 0.08 -31.22
C ILE A 170 0.19 1.62 -31.25
N ARG A 171 1.32 2.32 -31.17
CA ARG A 171 1.39 3.78 -31.26
C ARG A 171 1.81 4.15 -32.68
N TYR A 172 0.97 4.91 -33.36
CA TYR A 172 1.29 5.43 -34.68
C TYR A 172 1.91 6.83 -34.54
N PRO A 173 3.03 7.12 -35.24
CA PRO A 173 3.57 8.47 -35.37
C PRO A 173 2.54 9.47 -35.92
N LYS A 174 2.72 10.77 -35.62
CA LYS A 174 1.82 11.84 -36.06
C LYS A 174 1.72 11.91 -37.60
N GLU A 175 2.83 11.64 -38.29
CA GLU A 175 2.91 11.60 -39.75
C GLU A 175 1.98 10.54 -40.36
N ILE A 176 1.95 9.34 -39.79
CA ILE A 176 1.04 8.27 -40.25
C ILE A 176 -0.41 8.71 -40.09
N LYS A 177 -0.75 9.32 -38.94
CA LYS A 177 -2.11 9.86 -38.74
C LYS A 177 -2.45 10.93 -39.78
N MET A 178 -1.53 11.84 -40.10
CA MET A 178 -1.75 12.88 -41.11
C MET A 178 -1.94 12.29 -42.51
N ASN A 179 -1.13 11.30 -42.89
CA ASN A 179 -1.24 10.64 -44.20
C ASN A 179 -2.58 9.89 -44.34
N ILE A 180 -3.03 9.22 -43.27
CA ILE A 180 -4.32 8.54 -43.26
C ILE A 180 -5.48 9.52 -43.41
N LEU A 181 -5.41 10.68 -42.74
CA LEU A 181 -6.44 11.72 -42.88
C LEU A 181 -6.51 12.25 -44.32
N LYS A 182 -5.38 12.53 -44.95
CA LYS A 182 -5.31 12.92 -46.37
C LYS A 182 -5.90 11.85 -47.29
N LEU A 183 -5.59 10.57 -47.05
CA LEU A 183 -6.16 9.47 -47.83
C LEU A 183 -7.68 9.36 -47.65
N CYS A 184 -8.21 9.68 -46.47
CA CYS A 184 -9.64 9.67 -46.20
C CYS A 184 -10.40 10.86 -46.83
N GLU A 185 -9.71 11.84 -47.41
CA GLU A 185 -10.33 12.92 -48.20
C GLU A 185 -10.75 12.42 -49.60
N HIS A 186 -10.03 11.44 -50.13
CA HIS A 186 -10.22 10.92 -51.49
C HIS A 186 -10.79 9.48 -51.54
N HIS A 187 -10.70 8.73 -50.43
CA HIS A 187 -11.12 7.34 -50.35
C HIS A 187 -11.91 7.04 -49.08
N ASP A 188 -12.78 6.01 -49.14
CA ASP A 188 -13.56 5.60 -47.98
C ASP A 188 -12.67 5.02 -46.86
N PRO A 189 -12.94 5.30 -45.57
CA PRO A 189 -12.16 4.78 -44.44
C PRO A 189 -11.96 3.26 -44.43
N VAL A 190 -12.90 2.47 -44.97
CA VAL A 190 -12.79 1.02 -45.11
C VAL A 190 -11.71 0.65 -46.15
N GLN A 191 -11.65 1.37 -47.26
CA GLN A 191 -10.64 1.18 -48.30
C GLN A 191 -9.26 1.61 -47.81
N VAL A 192 -9.17 2.76 -47.13
CA VAL A 192 -7.92 3.27 -46.55
C VAL A 192 -7.35 2.30 -45.52
N ALA A 193 -8.18 1.70 -44.67
CA ALA A 193 -7.76 0.68 -43.71
C ALA A 193 -7.16 -0.56 -44.39
N LYS A 194 -7.77 -1.02 -45.49
CA LYS A 194 -7.27 -2.16 -46.27
C LYS A 194 -5.92 -1.86 -46.93
N ILE A 195 -5.78 -0.68 -47.55
CA ILE A 195 -4.56 -0.28 -48.27
C ILE A 195 -3.37 -0.11 -47.30
N THR A 196 -3.63 0.48 -46.14
CA THR A 196 -2.56 0.87 -45.20
C THR A 196 -2.26 -0.19 -44.16
N ASN A 197 -3.04 -1.29 -44.16
CA ASN A 197 -3.00 -2.35 -43.16
C ASN A 197 -3.14 -1.84 -41.71
N ILE A 198 -3.76 -0.67 -41.53
CA ILE A 198 -4.07 -0.10 -40.22
C ILE A 198 -5.48 -0.58 -39.83
N PRO A 199 -5.70 -0.99 -38.56
CA PRO A 199 -7.00 -1.43 -38.11
C PRO A 199 -8.09 -0.39 -38.39
N TYR A 200 -9.19 -0.82 -39.03
CA TYR A 200 -10.30 0.05 -39.43
C TYR A 200 -10.80 0.97 -38.30
N HIS A 201 -10.96 0.44 -37.09
CA HIS A 201 -11.40 1.23 -35.93
C HIS A 201 -10.46 2.41 -35.61
N THR A 202 -9.17 2.29 -35.90
CA THR A 202 -8.18 3.36 -35.70
C THR A 202 -8.32 4.44 -36.77
N VAL A 203 -8.47 4.04 -38.04
CA VAL A 203 -8.70 4.94 -39.18
C VAL A 203 -10.00 5.72 -38.99
N TRP A 204 -11.10 5.02 -38.68
CA TRP A 204 -12.42 5.61 -38.44
C TRP A 204 -12.41 6.62 -37.28
N ARG A 205 -11.71 6.31 -36.17
CA ARG A 205 -11.59 7.22 -35.03
C ARG A 205 -10.87 8.51 -35.42
N TRP A 206 -9.85 8.46 -36.26
CA TRP A 206 -9.15 9.67 -36.70
C TRP A 206 -10.00 10.51 -37.64
N TYR A 207 -10.67 9.87 -38.61
CA TYR A 207 -11.56 10.53 -39.56
C TYR A 207 -12.74 11.26 -38.88
N THR A 208 -13.38 10.61 -37.90
CA THR A 208 -14.48 11.22 -37.14
C THR A 208 -14.02 12.38 -36.26
N GLN A 209 -12.80 12.31 -35.72
CA GLN A 209 -12.21 13.41 -34.93
C GLN A 209 -11.79 14.61 -35.76
N SER A 210 -11.42 14.45 -37.04
CA SER A 210 -11.05 15.58 -37.91
C SER A 210 -12.26 16.32 -38.46
N LYS A 211 -13.47 15.74 -38.36
CA LYS A 211 -14.74 16.35 -38.77
C LYS A 211 -15.50 17.03 -37.63
N ARG A 212 -14.96 17.00 -36.41
CA ARG A 212 -15.45 17.76 -35.25
C ARG A 212 -14.65 19.04 -35.12
#